data_AF-K9EPY1-F1
#
_entry.id   AF-K9EPY1-F1
#
_cell.length_a   1.000
_cell.length_b   1.000
_cell.length_c   1.000
_cell.angle_alpha   90.00
_cell.angle_beta   90.00
_cell.angle_gamma   90.00
#
_symmetry.space_group_name_H-M   'P 1'
#
loop_
_entity.id
_entity.type
_entity.pdbx_description
1 polymer ?
#
loop_
_entity_poly.entity_id
_entity_poly.type
_entity_poly.pdbx_seq_one_letter_code
_entity_poly.pdbx_strand_id
1 'polypeptide(L)' 'MSDQVTWYLKQLDELIEKSQDYKEKAILEGTKDLILDQVHRRQQNEGELDGSLWSPGEWG' A
#
# COMPACT_ATOMS: atom_id res chain seq x y z
N MET A 1 -5.50 2.86 -7.45
CA MET A 1 -5.27 3.05 -6.00
C MET A 1 -6.60 3.46 -5.37
N SER A 2 -7.02 2.88 -4.25
CA SER A 2 -8.34 3.17 -3.67
C SER A 2 -8.38 4.55 -3.02
N ASP A 3 -9.58 5.16 -2.95
CA ASP A 3 -9.80 6.47 -2.31
C ASP A 3 -9.33 6.48 -0.84
N GLN A 4 -9.51 5.36 -0.16
CA GLN A 4 -9.07 5.17 1.22
C GLN A 4 -7.55 5.27 1.37
N VAL A 5 -6.77 4.65 0.46
CA VAL A 5 -5.31 4.74 0.49
C VAL A 5 -4.86 6.17 0.23
N THR A 6 -5.46 6.84 -0.77
CA THR A 6 -5.17 8.24 -1.08
C THR A 6 -5.44 9.14 0.12
N TRP A 7 -6.54 8.91 0.84
CA TRP A 7 -6.86 9.62 2.06
C TRP A 7 -5.81 9.39 3.16
N TYR A 8 -5.40 8.14 3.41
CA TYR A 8 -4.36 7.83 4.40
C TYR A 8 -3.03 8.50 4.10
N LEU A 9 -2.57 8.46 2.85
CA LEU A 9 -1.31 9.09 2.45
C LEU A 9 -1.34 10.60 2.67
N LYS A 10 -2.46 11.25 2.35
CA LYS A 10 -2.65 12.68 2.60
C LYS A 10 -2.59 13.02 4.09
N GLN A 11 -3.20 12.21 4.95
CA GLN A 11 -3.13 12.43 6.40
C GLN A 11 -1.72 12.26 6.94
N LEU A 12 -0.96 11.29 6.44
CA LEU A 12 0.44 11.11 6.81
C LEU A 12 1.29 12.30 6.35
N ASP A 13 1.06 12.82 5.15
CA ASP A 13 1.74 14.03 4.66
C ASP A 13 1.47 15.25 5.56
N GLU A 14 0.20 15.48 5.93
CA GLU A 14 -0.16 16.57 6.85
C GLU A 14 0.50 16.41 8.23
N LEU A 15 0.71 15.18 8.72
CA LEU A 15 1.40 14.92 9.99
C LEU A 15 2.90 15.14 9.88
N ILE A 16 3.53 14.72 8.78
CA ILE A 16 4.96 14.92 8.51
C ILE A 16 5.29 16.42 8.43
N GLU A 17 4.44 17.20 7.75
CA GLU A 17 4.61 18.65 7.63
C GLU A 17 4.50 19.37 8.97
N LYS A 18 3.62 18.89 9.87
CA LYS A 18 3.40 19.48 11.19
C LYS A 18 4.44 19.08 12.24
N SER A 19 5.09 17.92 12.07
CA SER A 19 6.08 17.45 13.03
C SER A 19 7.38 18.26 12.94
N GLN A 20 8.04 18.47 14.08
CA GLN A 20 9.42 18.96 14.16
C GLN A 20 10.40 17.90 14.67
N ASP A 21 9.90 16.73 15.10
CA ASP A 21 10.73 15.63 15.55
C ASP A 21 11.13 14.76 14.35
N TYR A 22 12.45 14.65 14.12
CA TYR A 22 12.99 13.84 13.04
C TYR A 22 12.61 12.35 13.14
N LYS A 23 12.57 11.79 14.35
CA LYS A 23 12.19 10.39 14.57
C LYS A 23 10.73 10.15 14.24
N GLU A 24 9.87 11.09 14.61
CA GLU A 24 8.45 11.04 14.27
C GLU A 24 8.25 11.09 12.76
N LYS A 25 8.93 12.01 12.06
CA LYS A 25 8.91 12.06 10.59
C LYS A 25 9.35 10.74 9.96
N ALA A 26 10.45 10.15 10.43
CA ALA A 26 10.95 8.89 9.90
C ALA A 26 9.93 7.73 10.08
N ILE A 27 9.23 7.68 11.21
CA ILE A 27 8.16 6.69 11.44
C ILE A 27 6.99 6.92 10.48
N LEU A 28 6.58 8.17 10.28
CA LEU A 28 5.48 8.52 9.38
C LEU A 28 5.82 8.23 7.91
N GLU A 29 7.05 8.53 7.47
CA GLU A 29 7.54 8.19 6.13
C GLU A 29 7.59 6.67 5.93
N GLY A 30 8.14 5.91 6.88
CA GLY A 30 8.16 4.45 6.81
C GLY A 30 6.75 3.84 6.79
N THR A 31 5.78 4.49 7.44
CA THR A 31 4.37 4.09 7.39
C THR A 31 3.77 4.30 5.99
N LYS A 32 4.11 5.42 5.31
CA LYS A 32 3.70 5.64 3.91
C LYS A 32 4.25 4.56 2.99
N ASP A 33 5.53 4.24 3.13
CA ASP A 33 6.20 3.22 2.33
C ASP A 33 5.54 1.85 2.52
N LEU A 34 5.23 1.49 3.77
CA LEU A 34 4.54 0.24 4.08
C LEU A 34 3.16 0.17 3.42
N ILE A 35 2.37 1.25 3.46
CA ILE A 35 1.05 1.31 2.83
C ILE A 35 1.16 1.09 1.31
N LEU A 36 2.14 1.75 0.66
CA LEU A 36 2.36 1.61 -0.77
C LEU A 36 2.79 0.18 -1.15
N ASP A 37 3.67 -0.43 -0.36
CA ASP A 37 4.06 -1.84 -0.55
C ASP A 37 2.85 -2.78 -0.42
N GLN A 38 1.98 -2.55 0.55
CA GLN A 38 0.75 -3.34 0.69
C GLN A 38 -0.20 -3.19 -0.50
N VAL A 39 -0.26 -2.01 -1.12
CA VAL A 39 -1.04 -1.82 -2.36
C VAL A 39 -0.46 -2.64 -3.50
N HIS A 40 0.86 -2.59 -3.71
CA HIS A 40 1.50 -3.38 -4.76
C HIS A 40 1.30 -4.89 -4.54
N ARG A 41 1.46 -5.38 -3.31
CA ARG A 41 1.24 -6.80 -2.99
C ARG A 41 -0.19 -7.23 -3.27
N ARG A 42 -1.20 -6.40 -2.94
CA ARG A 42 -2.59 -6.72 -3.25
C ARG A 42 -2.83 -6.81 -4.75
N GLN A 43 -2.29 -5.88 -5.53
CA GLN A 43 -2.40 -5.91 -6.99
C GLN A 43 -1.72 -7.15 -7.60
N GLN A 44 -0.55 -7.53 -7.08
CA GLN A 44 0.13 -8.75 -7.51
C GLN A 44 -0.69 -10.00 -7.16
N ASN A 45 -1.19 -10.10 -5.93
CA ASN A 45 -2.01 -11.23 -5.49
C ASN A 45 -3.32 -11.33 -6.30
N GLU A 46 -3.97 -10.22 -6.61
CA GLU A 46 -5.16 -10.19 -7.48
C GLU A 46 -4.83 -10.73 -8.89
N GLY A 47 -3.69 -10.31 -9.46
CA GLY A 47 -3.22 -10.81 -10.76
C GLY A 47 -2.83 -12.29 -10.75
N GLU A 48 -2.21 -12.78 -9.67
CA GLU A 48 -1.88 -14.20 -9.50
C GLU A 48 -3.13 -15.06 -9.35
N LEU A 49 -4.10 -14.60 -8.56
CA LEU A 49 -5.40 -15.25 -8.42
C LEU A 49 -6.10 -15.33 -9.77
N ASP A 50 -6.18 -14.23 -10.52
CA ASP A 50 -6.76 -14.22 -11.87
C ASP A 50 -6.00 -15.18 -12.81
N GLY A 51 -4.67 -15.13 -12.83
CA GLY A 51 -3.86 -16.03 -13.65
C GLY A 51 -4.07 -17.52 -13.33
N SER A 52 -4.21 -17.87 -12.05
CA SER A 52 -4.53 -19.24 -11.62
C SER A 52 -5.95 -19.65 -12.00
N LEU A 53 -6.92 -18.73 -11.89
CA LEU A 53 -8.31 -18.94 -12.29
C LEU A 53 -8.47 -19.14 -13.80
N TRP A 54 -7.59 -18.59 -14.63
CA TRP A 54 -7.62 -18.76 -16.09
C TRP A 54 -6.67 -19.85 -16.62
N SER A 55 -6.01 -20.62 -15.73
CA SER A 55 -5.09 -21.70 -16.10
C SER A 55 -5.82 -23.06 -16.06
N PRO A 56 -6.24 -23.63 -17.21
CA PRO A 56 -7.09 -24.83 -17.24
C PRO A 56 -6.42 -26.08 -16.69
N GLY A 57 -5.09 -26.08 -16.53
CA GLY A 57 -4.33 -27.17 -15.91
C GLY A 57 -4.47 -27.24 -14.38
N GLU A 58 -4.94 -26.16 -13.74
CA GLU A 58 -5.16 -26.08 -12.29
C GLU A 58 -6.63 -26.34 -11.90
N TRP A 59 -7.53 -26.53 -12.88
CA TRP A 59 -8.98 -26.73 -12.67
C TRP A 59 -9.39 -28.18 -12.37
N GLY A 60 -8.45 -29.02 -11.98
CA GLY A 60 -8.65 -30.47 -11.76
C GLY A 60 -9.86 -30.80 -10.89
#